data_AF-A0A7C2I4M2-F1
#
_entry.id   AF-A0A7C2I4M2-F1
#
_cell.length_a   1.000
_cell.length_b   1.000
_cell.length_c   1.000
_cell.angle_alpha   90.00
_cell.angle_beta   90.00
_cell.angle_gamma   90.00
#
_symmetry.space_group_name_H-M   'P 1'
#
loop_
_entity.id
_entity.type
_entity.pdbx_description
1 polymer ?
#
loop_
_entity_poly.entity_id
_entity_poly.type
_entity_poly.pdbx_seq_one_letter_code
_entity_poly.pdbx_strand_id
1 'polypeptide(L)'
;AAAARRDVLVDVEVRNVWGVRVPVVRAGPLGRRPVDRGWGLLGTAASVDDAAGAFERLVALALQHAPREVRLRRLAAEIRRTSRKVNTLQYVVLPRLAREERAIATALDEQEREDLFRLQLLAQQRDAVQGG
;
A
#
# COMPACT_ATOMS: atom_id res chain seq x y z
N ALA A 1 -9.53 -6.36 47.52
CA ALA A 1 -9.83 -6.77 46.13
C ALA A 1 -9.52 -5.70 45.06
N ALA A 2 -8.81 -4.60 45.37
CA ALA A 2 -8.57 -3.49 44.44
C ALA A 2 -7.19 -3.50 43.72
N ALA A 3 -6.32 -4.49 43.98
CA ALA A 3 -4.90 -4.40 43.61
C ALA A 3 -4.55 -4.80 42.16
N ALA A 4 -5.51 -5.28 41.35
CA ALA A 4 -5.21 -5.90 40.06
C ALA A 4 -5.33 -4.98 38.83
N ARG A 5 -5.86 -3.75 38.97
CA ARG A 5 -6.02 -2.83 37.82
C ARG A 5 -4.82 -1.90 37.72
N ARG A 6 -4.04 -2.05 36.65
CA ARG A 6 -3.04 -1.09 36.21
C ARG A 6 -3.44 -0.57 34.84
N ASP A 7 -3.54 0.75 34.73
CA ASP A 7 -3.60 1.39 33.43
C ASP A 7 -2.18 1.47 32.85
N VAL A 8 -1.97 0.77 31.75
CA VAL A 8 -0.73 0.90 30.97
C VAL A 8 -0.92 2.08 30.04
N LEU A 9 -0.35 3.22 30.41
CA LEU A 9 -0.34 4.40 29.57
C LEU A 9 0.58 4.16 28.39
N VAL A 10 -0.02 4.15 27.20
CA VAL A 10 0.66 3.95 25.93
C VAL A 10 0.41 5.19 25.08
N ASP A 11 1.49 5.84 24.67
CA ASP A 11 1.42 6.97 23.75
C ASP A 11 1.52 6.45 22.31
N VAL A 12 0.55 6.83 21.47
CA VAL A 12 0.42 6.36 20.09
C VAL A 12 0.52 7.55 19.16
N GLU A 13 1.66 7.68 18.49
CA GLU A 13 1.92 8.70 17.50
C GLU A 13 1.71 8.13 16.09
N VAL A 14 0.98 8.83 15.23
CA VAL A 14 0.81 8.40 13.84
C VAL A 14 1.83 9.12 12.96
N ARG A 15 2.69 8.36 12.29
CA ARG A 15 3.65 8.90 11.32
C ARG A 15 3.25 8.54 9.90
N ASN A 16 3.53 9.42 8.96
CA ASN A 16 3.32 9.16 7.53
C ASN A 16 4.63 8.71 6.89
N VAL A 17 4.61 7.54 6.22
CA VAL A 17 5.74 7.04 5.42
C VAL A 17 5.19 6.62 4.07
N TRP A 18 5.62 7.28 2.99
CA TRP A 18 5.17 7.03 1.62
C TRP A 18 3.63 7.06 1.44
N GLY A 19 2.95 7.99 2.12
CA GLY A 19 1.49 8.12 2.09
C GLY A 19 0.75 7.11 2.97
N VAL A 20 1.47 6.16 3.59
CA VAL A 20 0.91 5.18 4.51
C VAL A 20 1.04 5.68 5.94
N ARG A 21 -0.12 5.87 6.61
CA ARG A 21 -0.18 6.18 8.04
C ARG A 21 0.18 4.95 8.86
N VAL A 22 1.30 5.02 9.58
CA VAL A 22 1.83 3.94 10.43
C VAL A 22 1.88 4.39 11.89
N PRO A 23 1.35 3.59 12.82
CA PRO A 23 1.42 3.91 14.24
C PRO A 23 2.83 3.66 14.77
N VAL A 24 3.31 4.56 15.62
CA VAL A 24 4.48 4.42 16.46
C VAL A 24 4.00 4.46 17.89
N VAL A 25 4.31 3.40 18.62
CA VAL A 25 3.86 3.24 20.00
C VAL A 25 5.06 3.46 20.92
N ARG A 26 4.88 4.31 21.92
CA ARG A 26 5.84 4.53 23.01
C ARG A 26 5.18 4.08 24.30
N ALA A 27 5.77 3.10 24.97
CA ALA A 27 5.30 2.62 26.26
C ALA A 27 6.29 3.06 27.36
N GLY A 28 5.75 3.48 28.51
CA GLY A 28 6.53 3.72 29.72
C GLY A 28 7.07 2.41 30.34
N PRO A 29 7.92 2.48 31.39
CA PRO A 29 8.48 1.29 32.03
C PRO A 29 7.38 0.41 32.65
N LEU A 30 7.38 -0.87 32.24
CA LEU A 30 6.36 -1.84 32.64
C LEU A 30 6.72 -2.66 33.88
N GLY A 31 8.01 -2.81 34.21
CA GLY A 31 8.46 -3.62 35.35
C GLY A 31 8.10 -3.01 36.70
N ARG A 32 7.56 -3.83 37.62
CA ARG A 32 7.29 -3.46 39.02
C ARG A 32 8.29 -4.12 39.97
N ARG A 33 8.63 -3.44 41.07
CA ARG A 33 9.20 -4.13 42.23
C ARG A 33 8.08 -4.94 42.92
N PRO A 34 8.38 -6.09 43.55
CA PRO A 34 7.37 -6.92 44.22
C PRO A 34 6.50 -6.14 45.22
N VAL A 35 7.09 -5.14 45.89
CA VAL A 35 6.43 -4.24 46.85
C VAL A 35 5.41 -3.30 46.19
N ASP A 36 5.63 -2.92 44.94
CA ASP A 36 4.76 -2.01 44.16
C ASP A 36 3.57 -2.76 43.51
N ARG A 37 3.47 -4.08 43.72
CA ARG A 37 2.40 -4.92 43.15
C ARG A 37 1.14 -4.97 44.01
N GLY A 38 1.19 -4.46 45.25
CA GLY A 38 0.01 -4.21 46.08
C GLY A 38 -0.65 -5.44 46.72
N TRP A 39 -0.08 -6.63 46.54
CA TRP A 39 -0.38 -7.80 47.36
C TRP A 39 0.66 -7.95 48.48
N GLY A 40 0.20 -8.24 49.69
CA GLY A 40 1.06 -8.36 50.86
C GLY A 40 2.06 -9.52 50.70
N LEU A 41 3.34 -9.24 50.93
CA LEU A 41 4.47 -10.18 50.81
C LEU A 41 4.28 -11.49 51.62
N LEU A 42 3.36 -11.49 52.58
CA LEU A 42 3.10 -12.57 53.53
C LEU A 42 2.08 -13.62 53.04
N GLY A 43 1.49 -13.46 51.85
CA GLY A 43 0.39 -14.33 51.38
C GLY A 43 0.47 -14.83 49.93
N THR A 44 1.44 -14.36 49.13
CA THR A 44 1.60 -14.76 47.73
C THR A 44 2.67 -15.83 47.58
N ALA A 45 2.34 -16.94 46.91
CA ALA A 45 3.32 -17.96 46.55
C ALA A 45 4.36 -17.39 45.57
N ALA A 46 5.63 -17.76 45.72
CA ALA A 46 6.73 -17.32 44.84
C ALA A 46 6.43 -17.56 43.35
N SER A 47 5.68 -18.62 43.04
CA SER A 47 5.21 -18.94 41.69
C SER A 47 4.34 -17.85 41.05
N VAL A 48 3.55 -17.13 41.85
CA VAL A 48 2.71 -16.02 41.37
C VAL A 48 3.55 -14.80 41.03
N ASP A 49 4.60 -14.52 41.83
CA ASP A 49 5.52 -13.40 41.56
C ASP A 49 6.39 -13.63 40.32
N ASP A 50 6.84 -14.87 40.11
CA ASP A 50 7.57 -15.27 38.91
C ASP A 50 6.69 -15.19 37.65
N ALA A 51 5.45 -15.68 37.74
CA ALA A 51 4.47 -15.57 36.66
C ALA A 51 4.15 -14.12 36.33
N ALA A 52 3.97 -13.26 37.33
CA ALA A 52 3.75 -11.83 37.15
C ALA A 52 4.96 -11.14 36.47
N GLY A 53 6.18 -11.46 36.90
CA GLY A 53 7.40 -10.94 36.28
C GLY A 53 7.57 -11.41 34.83
N ALA A 54 7.24 -12.67 34.53
CA ALA A 54 7.26 -13.20 33.17
C ALA A 54 6.21 -12.51 32.27
N PHE A 55 5.01 -12.25 32.80
CA PHE A 55 3.96 -11.56 32.07
C PHE A 55 4.33 -10.10 31.77
N GLU A 56 4.90 -9.37 32.74
CA GLU A 56 5.39 -7.99 32.54
C GLU A 56 6.45 -7.93 31.40
N ARG A 57 7.36 -8.90 31.34
CA ARG A 57 8.35 -9.02 30.26
C ARG A 57 7.70 -9.34 28.91
N LEU A 58 6.74 -10.26 28.89
CA LEU A 58 6.03 -10.63 27.66
C LEU A 58 5.27 -9.42 27.07
N VAL A 59 4.58 -8.65 27.91
CA VAL A 59 3.85 -7.45 27.49
C VAL A 59 4.82 -6.39 26.94
N ALA A 60 5.99 -6.23 27.56
CA ALA A 60 7.02 -5.30 27.06
C ALA A 60 7.51 -5.69 25.66
N LEU A 61 7.80 -6.98 25.43
CA LEU A 61 8.18 -7.48 24.12
C LEU A 61 7.06 -7.31 23.10
N ALA A 62 5.82 -7.65 23.46
CA ALA A 62 4.67 -7.49 22.59
C ALA A 62 4.48 -6.03 22.15
N LEU A 63 4.58 -5.06 23.07
CA LEU A 63 4.50 -3.63 22.74
C LEU A 63 5.67 -3.14 21.90
N GLN A 64 6.87 -3.73 22.02
CA GLN A 64 8.02 -3.39 21.18
C GLN A 64 7.85 -3.90 19.73
N HIS A 65 7.29 -5.10 19.57
CA HIS A 65 7.19 -5.76 18.26
C HIS A 65 5.89 -5.45 17.50
N ALA A 66 4.76 -5.31 18.18
CA ALA A 66 3.46 -5.07 17.54
C ALA A 66 3.45 -3.88 16.56
N PRO A 67 4.03 -2.70 16.88
CA PRO A 67 4.03 -1.55 15.96
C PRO A 67 4.87 -1.81 14.71
N ARG A 68 5.94 -2.61 14.83
CA ARG A 68 6.80 -2.99 13.70
C ARG A 68 6.04 -3.92 12.76
N GLU A 69 5.34 -4.91 13.30
CA GLU A 69 4.54 -5.85 12.52
C GLU A 69 3.39 -5.15 11.79
N VAL A 70 2.67 -4.26 12.48
CA VAL A 70 1.58 -3.47 11.87
C VAL A 70 2.12 -2.58 10.74
N ARG A 71 3.28 -1.95 10.94
CA ARG A 71 3.94 -1.14 9.92
C ARG A 71 4.29 -1.96 8.68
N LEU A 72 4.92 -3.11 8.87
CA LEU A 72 5.29 -4.02 7.77
C LEU A 72 4.04 -4.48 7.00
N ARG A 73 2.97 -4.88 7.70
CA ARG A 73 1.72 -5.31 7.04
C ARG A 73 1.10 -4.19 6.21
N ARG A 74 1.05 -2.96 6.73
CA ARG A 74 0.49 -1.81 6.00
C ARG A 74 1.32 -1.45 4.77
N LEU A 75 2.64 -1.40 4.91
CA LEU A 75 3.54 -1.12 3.78
C LEU A 75 3.45 -2.21 2.70
N ALA A 76 3.47 -3.49 3.10
CA ALA A 76 3.34 -4.60 2.16
C ALA A 76 1.99 -4.59 1.42
N ALA A 77 0.91 -4.16 2.07
CA ALA A 77 -0.38 -3.98 1.41
C ALA A 77 -0.33 -2.88 0.35
N GLU A 78 0.29 -1.75 0.66
CA GLU A 78 0.39 -0.63 -0.28
C GLU A 78 1.34 -0.95 -1.46
N ILE A 79 2.48 -1.59 -1.20
CA ILE A 79 3.39 -2.07 -2.25
C ILE A 79 2.65 -3.00 -3.22
N ARG A 80 1.84 -3.95 -2.70
CA ARG A 80 1.04 -4.84 -3.55
C ARG A 80 -0.01 -4.10 -4.38
N ARG A 81 -0.62 -3.03 -3.83
CA ARG A 81 -1.56 -2.18 -4.59
C ARG A 81 -0.85 -1.45 -5.73
N THR A 82 0.30 -0.85 -5.45
CA THR A 82 1.10 -0.14 -6.45
C THR A 82 1.63 -1.10 -7.52
N SER A 83 2.15 -2.25 -7.13
CA SER A 83 2.62 -3.28 -8.07
C SER A 83 1.51 -3.75 -9.01
N ARG A 84 0.29 -4.00 -8.50
CA ARG A 84 -0.84 -4.34 -9.38
C ARG A 84 -1.16 -3.22 -10.37
N LYS A 85 -1.16 -1.95 -9.94
CA LYS A 85 -1.40 -0.81 -10.83
C LYS A 85 -0.34 -0.73 -11.93
N VAL A 86 0.94 -0.88 -11.58
CA VAL A 86 2.04 -0.89 -12.55
C VAL A 86 1.88 -2.02 -13.55
N ASN A 87 1.54 -3.23 -13.09
CA ASN A 87 1.31 -4.37 -13.97
C ASN A 87 0.14 -4.13 -14.93
N THR A 88 -0.97 -3.58 -14.46
CA THR A 88 -2.10 -3.22 -15.34
C THR A 88 -1.68 -2.21 -16.41
N LEU A 89 -0.90 -1.19 -16.04
CA LEU A 89 -0.41 -0.21 -17.00
C LEU A 89 0.50 -0.87 -18.05
N GLN A 90 1.41 -1.74 -17.62
CA GLN A 90 2.38 -2.40 -18.50
C GLN A 90 1.76 -3.43 -19.45
N TYR A 91 0.87 -4.28 -18.94
CA TYR A 91 0.40 -5.45 -19.69
C TYR A 91 -0.98 -5.27 -20.31
N VAL A 92 -1.74 -4.25 -19.89
CA VAL A 92 -3.10 -4.01 -20.41
C VAL A 92 -3.18 -2.65 -21.11
N VAL A 93 -2.87 -1.57 -20.40
CA VAL A 93 -3.10 -0.21 -20.91
C VAL A 93 -2.13 0.14 -22.04
N LEU A 94 -0.82 -0.03 -21.83
CA LEU A 94 0.19 0.28 -22.86
C LEU A 94 -0.03 -0.50 -24.16
N PRO A 95 -0.23 -1.83 -24.15
CA PRO A 95 -0.52 -2.58 -25.37
C PRO A 95 -1.82 -2.15 -26.05
N ARG A 96 -2.84 -1.75 -25.28
CA ARG A 96 -4.11 -1.26 -25.84
C ARG A 96 -3.91 0.06 -26.57
N LEU A 97 -3.25 1.02 -25.93
CA LEU A 97 -2.95 2.33 -26.52
C LEU A 97 -2.11 2.19 -27.79
N ALA A 98 -1.09 1.31 -27.79
CA ALA A 98 -0.29 1.05 -28.97
C ALA A 98 -1.09 0.41 -30.14
N ARG A 99 -2.14 -0.37 -29.84
CA ARG A 99 -3.04 -0.90 -30.87
C ARG A 99 -3.98 0.18 -31.41
N GLU A 100 -4.52 1.01 -30.54
CA GLU A 100 -5.37 2.15 -30.90
C GLU A 100 -4.60 3.13 -31.81
N GLU A 101 -3.35 3.46 -31.45
CA GLU A 101 -2.46 4.30 -32.26
C GLU A 101 -2.26 3.73 -33.67
N ARG A 102 -1.92 2.44 -33.78
CA ARG A 102 -1.75 1.79 -35.10
C ARG A 102 -3.04 1.77 -35.91
N ALA A 103 -4.17 1.53 -35.27
CA ALA A 103 -5.46 1.52 -35.97
C ALA A 103 -5.80 2.91 -36.53
N ILE A 104 -5.53 3.98 -35.77
CA ILE A 104 -5.69 5.35 -36.24
C ILE A 104 -4.75 5.64 -37.41
N ALA A 105 -3.47 5.26 -37.30
CA ALA A 105 -2.50 5.44 -38.38
C ALA A 105 -2.93 4.73 -39.67
N THR A 106 -3.35 3.46 -39.59
CA THR A 106 -3.85 2.72 -40.76
C THR A 106 -5.09 3.38 -41.37
N ALA A 107 -6.01 3.89 -40.54
CA ALA A 107 -7.21 4.56 -41.05
C ALA A 107 -6.89 5.87 -41.78
N LEU A 108 -5.92 6.65 -41.26
CA LEU A 108 -5.45 7.88 -41.92
C LEU A 108 -4.74 7.58 -43.24
N ASP A 109 -3.85 6.59 -43.28
CA ASP A 109 -3.16 6.17 -44.50
C ASP A 109 -4.16 5.72 -45.59
N GLU A 110 -5.20 4.98 -45.22
CA GLU A 110 -6.22 4.55 -46.17
C GLU A 110 -7.07 5.72 -46.67
N GLN A 111 -7.40 6.67 -45.79
CA GLN A 111 -8.10 7.90 -46.19
C GLN A 111 -7.26 8.73 -47.17
N GLU A 112 -5.96 8.89 -46.93
CA GLU A 112 -5.05 9.58 -47.85
C GLU A 112 -4.97 8.87 -49.21
N ARG A 113 -4.95 7.53 -49.23
CA ARG A 113 -4.97 6.75 -50.48
C ARG A 113 -6.25 6.95 -51.27
N GLU A 114 -7.41 6.91 -50.62
CA GLU A 114 -8.70 7.17 -51.27
C GLU A 114 -8.75 8.57 -51.88
N ASP A 115 -8.27 9.57 -51.14
CA ASP A 115 -8.27 10.96 -51.59
C ASP A 115 -7.32 11.17 -52.78
N LEU A 116 -6.13 10.57 -52.77
CA LEU A 116 -5.21 10.58 -53.91
C LEU A 116 -5.82 9.92 -55.14
N PHE A 117 -6.49 8.77 -54.98
CA PHE A 117 -7.16 8.09 -56.08
C PHE A 117 -8.30 8.93 -56.69
N ARG A 118 -9.12 9.58 -55.83
CA ARG A 118 -10.17 10.51 -56.28
C ARG A 118 -9.57 11.67 -57.10
N LEU A 119 -8.48 12.27 -56.62
CA LEU A 119 -7.82 13.38 -57.34
C LEU A 119 -7.24 12.93 -58.68
N GLN A 120 -6.61 11.75 -58.75
CA GLN A 120 -6.09 11.19 -60.00
C GLN A 120 -7.19 10.94 -61.02
N LEU A 121 -8.33 10.37 -60.59
CA LEU A 121 -9.47 10.12 -61.48
C LEU A 121 -10.05 11.43 -62.05
N LEU A 122 -10.19 12.46 -61.21
CA LEU A 122 -10.66 13.76 -61.66
C LEU A 122 -9.69 14.42 -62.64
N ALA A 123 -8.38 14.29 -62.44
CA ALA A 123 -7.38 14.78 -63.38
C ALA A 123 -7.49 14.07 -64.75
N GLN A 124 -7.58 12.74 -64.76
CA GLN A 124 -7.74 11.95 -65.99
C GLN A 124 -9.01 12.34 -66.77
N GLN A 125 -10.13 12.59 -66.08
CA GLN A 125 -11.36 13.05 -66.71
C GLN A 125 -11.18 14.43 -67.37
N ARG A 126 -10.44 15.34 -66.74
CA ARG A 126 -10.16 16.67 -67.31
C ARG A 126 -9.27 16.58 -68.54
N ASP A 127 -8.25 15.73 -68.51
CA ASP A 127 -7.32 15.54 -69.62
C ASP A 127 -8.03 14.91 -70.84
N ALA A 128 -8.95 13.96 -70.61
CA ALA A 128 -9.75 13.34 -71.67
C ALA A 128 -10.73 14.32 -72.35
N VAL A 129 -11.20 15.35 -71.62
CA VAL A 129 -12.11 16.38 -72.15
C VAL A 129 -11.34 17.50 -72.88
N GLN A 130 -10.06 17.73 -72.56
CA GLN A 130 -9.22 18.72 -73.25
C GLN A 130 -8.48 18.16 -74.48
N GLY A 131 -8.33 16.83 -74.57
CA GLY A 131 -7.64 16.15 -75.67
C GLY A 131 -8.52 15.70 -76.85
N GLY A 132 -9.84 15.95 -76.80
CA GLY A 132 -10.79 15.70 -77.89
C GLY A 132 -11.39 16.99 -78.40
#